data_AF-A0A8J4X6X1-F1
#
_entry.id   AF-A0A8J4X6X1-F1
#
_cell.length_a   1.000
_cell.length_b   1.000
_cell.length_c   1.000
_cell.angle_alpha   90.00
_cell.angle_beta   90.00
_cell.angle_gamma   90.00
#
_symmetry.space_group_name_H-M   'P 1'
#
loop_
_entity.id
_entity.type
_entity.pdbx_description
1 polymer ?
#
loop_
_entity_poly.entity_id
_entity_poly.type
_entity_poly.pdbx_seq_one_letter_code
_entity_poly.pdbx_strand_id
1 'polypeptide(L)'
;VCLQYFSDGIMLGVGGVMVAIAVEQWNLHKRLALAILLVVGVKPALIFPKNGDVINYASWFGFAFPNMLLMLFLSWVLLHFMYLGFNVKSTFGCGMARGSQQAVYQVMRQEFRKLGSLSFAESSVLVLFILLVLLWFTRDPGFIPGWATLLFTQEK
;
A
#
# COMPACT_ATOMS: atom_id res chain seq x y z
N VAL A 1 -18.63 -26.66 26.36
CA VAL A 1 -18.94 -26.58 24.91
C VAL A 1 -19.59 -25.25 24.54
N CYS A 2 -20.67 -24.79 25.20
CA CYS A 2 -21.31 -23.50 24.87
C CYS A 2 -20.45 -22.24 25.12
N LEU A 3 -19.60 -22.23 26.16
CA LEU A 3 -18.69 -21.09 26.45
C LEU A 3 -17.60 -20.88 25.38
N GLN A 4 -17.26 -21.93 24.62
CA GLN A 4 -16.23 -21.85 23.57
C GLN A 4 -16.78 -21.22 22.28
N TYR A 5 -18.11 -21.19 22.12
CA TYR A 5 -18.82 -20.53 21.03
C TYR A 5 -18.91 -19.01 21.22
N PHE A 6 -18.74 -18.54 22.46
CA PHE A 6 -18.66 -17.13 22.85
C PHE A 6 -17.18 -16.67 22.93
N SER A 7 -16.40 -16.99 21.91
CA SER A 7 -15.04 -16.46 21.80
C SER A 7 -15.11 -14.95 21.54
N ASP A 8 -14.22 -14.17 22.17
CA ASP A 8 -14.15 -12.70 22.05
C ASP A 8 -14.17 -12.23 20.59
N GLY A 9 -13.56 -12.99 19.68
CA GLY A 9 -13.57 -12.70 18.24
C GLY A 9 -14.94 -12.82 17.58
N ILE A 10 -15.75 -13.81 17.98
CA ILE A 10 -17.11 -14.01 17.46
C ILE A 10 -18.03 -12.89 17.99
N MET A 11 -17.87 -12.52 19.26
CA MET A 11 -18.64 -11.42 19.86
C MET A 11 -18.30 -10.06 19.24
N LEU A 12 -17.02 -9.78 18.95
CA LEU A 12 -16.59 -8.59 18.20
C LEU A 12 -17.12 -8.59 16.77
N GLY A 13 -17.11 -9.75 16.09
CA GLY A 13 -17.66 -9.90 14.75
C GLY A 13 -19.17 -9.61 14.70
N VAL A 14 -19.94 -10.25 15.59
CA VAL A 14 -21.39 -10.02 15.70
C VAL A 14 -21.70 -8.59 16.10
N GLY A 15 -20.94 -8.01 17.03
CA GLY A 15 -21.05 -6.60 17.42
C GLY A 15 -20.80 -5.63 16.26
N GLY A 16 -19.78 -5.90 15.44
CA GLY A 16 -19.48 -5.11 14.24
C GLY A 16 -20.61 -5.16 13.21
N VAL A 17 -21.17 -6.35 12.96
CA VAL A 17 -22.31 -6.53 12.05
C VAL A 17 -23.55 -5.81 12.57
N MET A 18 -23.83 -5.91 13.87
CA MET A 18 -24.98 -5.23 14.50
C MET A 18 -24.87 -3.71 14.38
N VAL A 19 -23.68 -3.13 14.60
CA VAL A 19 -23.44 -1.70 14.42
C VAL A 19 -23.56 -1.29 12.95
N ALA A 20 -23.04 -2.08 12.02
CA ALA A 20 -23.15 -1.80 10.59
C ALA A 20 -24.62 -1.75 10.13
N ILE A 21 -25.44 -2.72 10.57
CA ILE A 21 -26.88 -2.76 10.27
C ILE A 21 -27.61 -1.58 10.92
N ALA A 22 -27.25 -1.20 12.15
CA ALA A 22 -27.84 -0.04 12.81
C ALA A 22 -27.54 1.28 12.04
N VAL A 23 -26.30 1.45 11.58
CA VAL A 23 -25.86 2.58 10.75
C VAL A 23 -26.59 2.61 9.40
N GLU A 24 -26.88 1.44 8.83
CA GLU A 24 -27.64 1.29 7.60
C GLU A 24 -29.12 1.66 7.78
N GLN A 25 -29.79 1.10 8.79
CA GLN A 25 -31.20 1.36 9.10
C GLN A 25 -31.48 2.83 9.39
N TRP A 26 -30.58 3.49 10.14
CA TRP A 26 -30.69 4.91 10.46
C TRP A 26 -30.26 5.82 9.29
N ASN A 27 -29.87 5.24 8.14
CA ASN A 27 -29.32 5.94 6.98
C ASN A 27 -28.24 6.97 7.35
N LEU A 28 -27.50 6.70 8.45
CA LEU A 28 -26.57 7.66 9.06
C LEU A 28 -25.44 7.98 8.07
N HIS A 29 -24.99 6.97 7.33
CA HIS A 29 -24.01 7.11 6.26
C HIS A 29 -24.48 8.09 5.17
N LYS A 30 -25.76 8.06 4.76
CA LYS A 30 -26.32 9.01 3.77
C LYS A 30 -26.42 10.41 4.33
N ARG A 31 -26.84 10.56 5.59
CA ARG A 31 -26.92 11.88 6.27
C ARG A 31 -25.54 12.52 6.41
N LEU A 32 -24.54 11.75 6.79
CA LEU A 32 -23.16 12.23 6.89
C LEU A 32 -22.59 12.57 5.51
N ALA A 33 -22.82 11.73 4.49
CA ALA A 33 -22.41 12.02 3.12
C ALA A 33 -23.06 13.31 2.60
N LEU A 34 -24.36 13.49 2.81
CA LEU A 34 -25.08 14.72 2.44
C LEU A 34 -24.59 15.94 3.20
N ALA A 35 -24.31 15.82 4.51
CA ALA A 35 -23.75 16.91 5.31
C ALA A 35 -22.37 17.33 4.79
N ILE A 36 -21.49 16.38 4.48
CA ILE A 36 -20.17 16.66 3.90
C ILE A 36 -20.32 17.32 2.52
N LEU A 37 -21.20 16.81 1.65
CA LEU A 37 -21.45 17.38 0.32
C LEU A 37 -22.06 18.79 0.37
N LEU A 38 -22.87 19.10 1.38
CA LEU A 38 -23.42 20.44 1.59
C LEU A 38 -22.37 21.41 2.13
N VAL A 39 -21.47 20.95 3.01
CA VAL A 39 -20.36 21.76 3.54
C VAL A 39 -19.30 22.02 2.47
N VAL A 40 -18.96 21.02 1.66
CA VAL A 40 -17.93 21.11 0.61
C VAL A 40 -18.49 21.72 -0.70
N GLY A 41 -19.80 21.60 -0.93
CA GLY A 41 -20.49 22.08 -2.13
C GLY A 41 -20.60 21.01 -3.23
N VAL A 42 -21.68 21.06 -4.03
CA VAL A 42 -22.04 20.03 -5.04
C VAL A 42 -21.42 20.31 -6.41
N LYS A 43 -20.53 21.28 -6.55
CA LYS A 43 -19.90 21.63 -7.83
C LYS A 43 -18.45 21.15 -7.86
N PRO A 44 -18.15 19.91 -8.28
CA PRO A 44 -16.78 19.42 -8.39
C PRO A 44 -15.91 20.32 -9.29
N ALA A 45 -16.50 20.93 -10.32
CA ALA A 45 -15.82 21.90 -11.20
C ALA A 45 -15.51 23.27 -10.55
N LEU A 46 -16.17 23.63 -9.44
CA LEU A 46 -15.99 24.90 -8.74
C LEU A 46 -15.15 24.75 -7.46
N ILE A 47 -15.04 23.53 -6.95
CA ILE A 47 -14.09 23.15 -5.90
C ILE A 47 -12.67 23.05 -6.49
N PHE A 48 -12.57 22.64 -7.76
CA PHE A 48 -11.30 22.56 -8.47
C PHE A 48 -11.34 23.14 -9.90
N PRO A 49 -11.61 24.45 -10.06
CA PRO A 49 -11.68 25.11 -11.37
C PRO A 49 -10.32 25.18 -12.09
N LYS A 50 -9.24 24.86 -11.37
CA LYS A 50 -7.87 24.64 -11.85
C LYS A 50 -7.30 23.34 -11.27
N ASN A 51 -8.08 22.25 -11.20
CA ASN A 51 -7.44 20.95 -10.98
C ASN A 51 -6.64 20.61 -12.24
N GLY A 52 -5.38 21.04 -12.28
CA GLY A 52 -4.42 20.46 -13.22
C GLY A 52 -4.07 19.07 -12.72
N ASP A 53 -4.99 18.10 -12.84
CA ASP A 53 -4.78 16.66 -12.60
C ASP A 53 -3.76 16.34 -11.49
N VAL A 54 -3.87 17.02 -10.35
CA VAL A 54 -2.80 17.07 -9.34
C VAL A 54 -2.66 15.74 -8.60
N ILE A 55 -3.64 14.84 -8.75
CA ILE A 55 -3.63 13.46 -8.23
C ILE A 55 -3.43 12.50 -9.40
N ASN A 56 -2.24 12.50 -9.97
CA ASN A 56 -1.80 11.50 -10.93
C ASN A 56 -0.93 10.44 -10.23
N TYR A 57 -0.57 9.38 -10.94
CA TYR A 57 0.22 8.29 -10.35
C TYR A 57 1.59 8.77 -9.86
N ALA A 58 2.21 9.72 -10.55
CA ALA A 58 3.51 10.27 -10.20
C ALA A 58 3.46 11.15 -8.95
N SER A 59 2.45 12.02 -8.81
CA SER A 59 2.27 12.89 -7.64
C SER A 59 1.86 12.08 -6.41
N TRP A 60 0.98 11.09 -6.56
CA TRP A 60 0.62 10.18 -5.48
C TRP A 60 1.81 9.32 -5.05
N PHE A 61 2.61 8.82 -6.00
CA PHE A 61 3.84 8.09 -5.70
C PHE A 61 4.85 8.99 -4.97
N GLY A 62 5.04 10.24 -5.41
CA GLY A 62 5.93 11.21 -4.77
C GLY A 62 5.51 11.56 -3.34
N PHE A 63 4.20 11.51 -3.02
CA PHE A 63 3.69 11.66 -1.67
C PHE A 63 3.81 10.37 -0.82
N ALA A 64 3.44 9.23 -1.39
CA ALA A 64 3.36 7.96 -0.66
C ALA A 64 4.73 7.31 -0.42
N PHE A 65 5.68 7.46 -1.35
CA PHE A 65 6.99 6.82 -1.27
C PHE A 65 7.83 7.31 -0.07
N PRO A 66 7.95 8.62 0.21
CA PRO A 66 8.61 9.11 1.42
C PRO A 66 7.93 8.60 2.70
N ASN A 67 6.59 8.57 2.73
CA ASN A 67 5.85 8.06 3.88
C ASN A 67 6.07 6.56 4.10
N MET A 68 6.14 5.76 3.03
CA MET A 68 6.47 4.34 3.10
C MET A 68 7.85 4.11 3.70
N LEU A 69 8.87 4.86 3.25
CA LEU A 69 10.22 4.78 3.80
C LEU A 69 10.27 5.21 5.26
N LEU A 70 9.56 6.28 5.62
CA LEU A 70 9.47 6.76 7.00
C LEU A 70 8.83 5.71 7.90
N MET A 71 7.72 5.10 7.49
CA MET A 71 7.04 4.06 8.26
C MET A 71 7.86 2.77 8.36
N LEU A 72 8.58 2.40 7.31
CA LEU A 72 9.52 1.28 7.34
C LEU A 72 10.66 1.56 8.33
N PHE A 73 11.22 2.77 8.30
CA PHE A 73 12.26 3.18 9.24
C PHE A 73 11.74 3.22 10.69
N LEU A 74 10.54 3.75 10.90
CA LEU A 74 9.89 3.76 12.21
C LEU A 74 9.65 2.34 12.72
N SER A 75 9.16 1.44 11.86
CA SER A 75 8.99 0.02 12.19
C SER A 75 10.32 -0.63 12.55
N TRP A 76 11.37 -0.36 11.78
CA TRP A 76 12.72 -0.84 12.07
C TRP A 76 13.23 -0.33 13.43
N VAL A 77 13.07 0.96 13.73
CA VAL A 77 13.45 1.55 15.03
C VAL A 77 12.66 0.94 16.17
N LEU A 78 11.34 0.79 16.02
CA LEU A 78 10.46 0.20 17.03
C LEU A 78 10.82 -1.26 17.32
N LEU A 79 11.07 -2.07 16.29
CA LEU A 79 11.50 -3.45 16.46
C LEU A 79 12.87 -3.54 17.11
N HIS A 80 13.80 -2.65 16.75
CA HIS A 80 15.11 -2.59 17.38
C HIS A 80 15.02 -2.22 18.86
N PHE A 81 14.24 -1.18 19.19
CA PHE A 81 14.00 -0.75 20.57
C PHE A 81 13.31 -1.83 21.41
N MET A 82 12.29 -2.49 20.86
CA MET A 82 11.46 -3.46 21.59
C MET A 82 12.10 -4.85 21.74
N TYR A 83 12.73 -5.39 20.69
CA TYR A 83 13.22 -6.78 20.69
C TYR A 83 14.74 -6.95 20.79
N LEU A 84 15.55 -5.96 20.40
CA LEU A 84 17.02 -6.08 20.36
C LEU A 84 17.77 -5.16 21.34
N GLY A 85 17.11 -4.16 21.94
CA GLY A 85 17.73 -3.18 22.84
C GLY A 85 18.71 -2.22 22.13
N PHE A 86 19.51 -1.46 22.88
CA PHE A 86 20.47 -0.47 22.34
C PHE A 86 21.72 -1.08 21.66
N ASN A 87 21.70 -2.35 21.26
CA ASN A 87 22.86 -3.02 20.67
C ASN A 87 22.95 -2.78 19.15
N VAL A 88 23.00 -1.50 18.75
CA VAL A 88 23.04 -1.05 17.34
C VAL A 88 24.21 -1.66 16.54
N LYS A 89 25.32 -2.01 17.22
CA LYS A 89 26.51 -2.61 16.58
C LYS A 89 26.29 -4.02 16.01
N SER A 90 25.43 -4.84 16.62
CA SER A 90 25.16 -6.20 16.12
C SER A 90 24.08 -6.25 15.04
N THR A 91 23.18 -5.26 14.99
CA THR A 91 22.12 -5.17 13.97
C THR A 91 22.56 -4.47 12.68
N PHE A 92 23.48 -3.50 12.76
CA PHE A 92 24.00 -2.81 11.57
C PHE A 92 24.91 -3.70 10.69
N GLY A 93 25.07 -4.99 11.03
CA GLY A 93 25.87 -5.95 10.27
C GLY A 93 27.38 -5.71 10.31
N CYS A 94 27.83 -4.59 10.90
CA CYS A 94 29.24 -4.25 11.04
C CYS A 94 29.85 -4.99 12.25
N GLY A 95 30.01 -6.31 12.11
CA GLY A 95 30.63 -7.14 13.15
C GLY A 95 30.12 -8.58 13.24
N MET A 96 29.39 -9.09 12.25
CA MET A 96 28.98 -10.49 12.27
C MET A 96 30.19 -11.39 11.97
N ALA A 97 30.53 -12.28 12.91
CA ALA A 97 31.60 -13.25 12.72
C ALA A 97 31.38 -14.05 11.43
N ARG A 98 32.39 -14.10 10.55
CA ARG A 98 32.34 -14.72 9.22
C ARG A 98 31.77 -16.15 9.20
N GLY A 99 31.84 -16.89 10.31
CA GLY A 99 31.35 -18.27 10.43
C GLY A 99 29.81 -18.41 10.47
N SER A 100 29.07 -17.53 11.15
CA SER A 100 27.60 -17.64 11.22
C SER A 100 26.92 -17.19 9.92
N GLN A 101 27.49 -16.18 9.25
CA GLN A 101 27.05 -15.68 7.94
C GLN A 101 27.07 -16.79 6.87
N GLN A 102 28.07 -17.68 6.92
CA GLN A 102 28.19 -18.79 5.97
C GLN A 102 27.10 -19.84 6.17
N ALA A 103 26.79 -20.20 7.42
CA ALA A 103 25.71 -21.14 7.71
C ALA A 103 24.34 -20.59 7.27
N VAL A 104 24.04 -19.32 7.56
CA VAL A 104 22.78 -18.68 7.14
C VAL A 104 22.70 -18.52 5.62
N TYR A 105 23.79 -18.12 4.96
CA TYR A 105 23.83 -18.01 3.49
C TYR A 105 23.62 -19.36 2.80
N GLN A 106 24.17 -20.45 3.36
CA GLN A 106 23.96 -21.80 2.82
C GLN A 106 22.50 -22.24 2.94
N VAL A 107 21.84 -21.97 4.06
CA VAL A 107 20.41 -22.23 4.23
C VAL A 107 19.57 -21.39 3.26
N MET A 108 19.86 -20.09 3.14
CA MET A 108 19.17 -19.21 2.20
C MET A 108 19.36 -19.65 0.75
N ARG A 109 20.56 -20.10 0.37
CA ARG A 109 20.84 -20.62 -0.98
C ARG A 109 20.22 -21.98 -1.22
N GLN A 110 20.05 -22.81 -0.19
CA GLN A 110 19.30 -24.06 -0.26
C GLN A 110 17.82 -23.77 -0.52
N GLU A 111 17.21 -22.84 0.22
CA GLU A 111 15.83 -22.42 -0.02
C GLU A 111 15.66 -21.80 -1.41
N PHE A 112 16.57 -20.90 -1.82
CA PHE A 112 16.56 -20.33 -3.17
C PHE A 112 16.70 -21.40 -4.27
N ARG A 113 17.53 -22.44 -4.06
CA ARG A 113 17.62 -23.57 -5.01
C ARG A 113 16.35 -24.40 -5.07
N LYS A 114 15.61 -24.55 -3.96
CA LYS A 114 14.32 -25.28 -3.92
C LYS A 114 13.23 -24.56 -4.72
N LEU A 115 13.27 -23.24 -4.79
CA LEU A 115 12.31 -22.45 -5.60
C LEU A 115 12.45 -22.71 -7.11
N GLY A 116 13.56 -23.30 -7.57
CA GLY A 116 13.75 -23.68 -8.97
C GLY A 116 14.10 -22.49 -9.87
N SER A 117 14.38 -22.78 -11.14
CA SER A 117 14.64 -21.74 -12.15
C SER A 117 13.36 -20.96 -12.45
N LEU A 118 13.48 -19.64 -12.57
CA LEU A 118 12.38 -18.75 -12.96
C LEU A 118 11.66 -19.32 -14.18
N SER A 119 10.36 -19.61 -14.02
CA SER A 119 9.54 -20.15 -15.10
C SER A 119 9.33 -19.09 -16.18
N PHE A 120 9.14 -19.53 -17.43
CA PHE A 120 8.76 -18.63 -18.53
C PHE A 120 7.51 -17.81 -18.18
N ALA A 121 6.56 -18.42 -17.46
CA ALA A 121 5.34 -17.73 -17.01
C ALA A 121 5.62 -16.67 -15.93
N GLU A 122 6.61 -16.88 -15.06
CA GLU A 122 6.99 -15.91 -14.04
C GLU A 122 7.67 -14.70 -14.69
N SER A 123 8.54 -14.95 -15.67
CA SER A 123 9.17 -13.91 -16.46
C SER A 123 8.16 -13.09 -17.26
N SER A 124 7.16 -13.73 -17.88
CA SER A 124 6.13 -13.00 -18.64
C SER A 124 5.25 -12.12 -17.74
N VAL A 125 4.86 -12.59 -16.57
CA VAL A 125 4.10 -11.80 -15.59
C VAL A 125 4.93 -10.62 -15.08
N LEU A 126 6.24 -10.81 -14.83
CA LEU A 126 7.13 -9.73 -14.43
C LEU A 126 7.23 -8.65 -15.52
N VAL A 127 7.35 -9.05 -16.79
CA VAL A 127 7.38 -8.11 -17.92
C VAL A 127 6.07 -7.34 -18.04
N LEU A 128 4.93 -8.03 -17.96
CA LEU A 128 3.60 -7.38 -17.98
C LEU A 128 3.42 -6.41 -16.82
N PHE A 129 3.89 -6.77 -15.62
CA PHE A 129 3.82 -5.90 -14.45
C PHE A 129 4.65 -4.63 -14.62
N ILE A 130 5.89 -4.76 -15.09
CA ILE A 130 6.76 -3.61 -15.36
C ILE A 130 6.14 -2.71 -16.44
N LEU A 131 5.65 -3.30 -17.54
CA LEU A 131 4.97 -2.56 -18.60
C LEU A 131 3.74 -1.82 -18.07
N LEU A 132 2.93 -2.46 -17.22
CA LEU A 132 1.77 -1.84 -16.60
C LEU A 132 2.16 -0.63 -15.74
N VAL A 133 3.18 -0.77 -14.89
CA VAL A 133 3.66 0.33 -14.03
C VAL A 133 4.16 1.49 -14.88
N LEU A 134 4.93 1.22 -15.94
CA LEU A 134 5.39 2.27 -16.87
C LEU A 134 4.23 2.95 -17.59
N LEU A 135 3.23 2.19 -18.03
CA LEU A 135 2.04 2.73 -18.70
C LEU A 135 1.20 3.58 -17.74
N TRP A 136 1.09 3.19 -16.47
CA TRP A 136 0.44 3.99 -15.44
C TRP A 136 1.17 5.31 -15.18
N PHE A 137 2.49 5.28 -15.10
CA PHE A 137 3.30 6.47 -14.87
C PHE A 137 3.29 7.42 -16.07
N THR A 138 3.23 6.88 -17.29
CA THR A 138 3.22 7.64 -18.56
C THR A 138 1.82 8.03 -19.05
N ARG A 139 0.76 7.60 -18.35
CA ARG A 139 -0.64 7.92 -18.70
C ARG A 139 -0.91 9.43 -18.70
N ASP A 140 -0.53 10.09 -17.62
CA ASP A 140 -0.60 11.56 -17.50
C ASP A 140 0.32 12.04 -16.35
N PRO A 141 1.65 12.08 -16.58
CA PRO A 141 2.61 12.35 -15.52
C PRO A 141 2.55 13.80 -14.98
N GLY A 142 1.84 14.71 -15.65
CA GLY A 142 1.74 16.12 -15.27
C GLY A 142 2.95 16.98 -15.63
N PHE A 143 4.10 16.39 -15.96
CA PHE A 143 5.31 17.09 -16.44
C PHE A 143 5.52 17.03 -17.96
N ILE A 144 4.96 16.02 -18.62
CA ILE A 144 4.92 15.83 -20.08
C ILE A 144 3.48 15.43 -20.44
N PRO A 145 2.91 15.90 -21.57
CA PRO A 145 1.59 15.42 -22.02
C PRO A 145 1.62 13.90 -22.19
N GLY A 146 0.83 13.19 -21.37
CA GLY A 146 0.79 11.73 -21.40
C GLY A 146 0.19 11.20 -22.71
N TRP A 147 0.49 9.95 -23.05
CA TRP A 147 0.01 9.34 -24.30
C TRP A 147 -1.53 9.31 -24.38
N ALA A 148 -2.23 9.32 -23.24
CA ALA A 148 -3.67 9.42 -23.19
C ALA A 148 -4.17 10.75 -23.78
N THR A 149 -3.50 11.87 -23.49
CA THR A 149 -3.87 13.17 -24.08
C THR A 149 -3.65 13.18 -25.60
N LEU A 150 -2.60 12.54 -26.11
CA LEU A 150 -2.35 12.48 -27.56
C LEU A 150 -3.35 11.60 -28.33
N LEU A 151 -3.80 10.49 -27.74
CA LEU A 151 -4.77 9.58 -28.35
C LEU A 151 -6.21 10.05 -28.23
N PHE A 152 -6.57 10.80 -27.17
CA PHE A 152 -7.95 11.18 -26.87
C PHE A 152 -8.27 12.68 -27.10
N THR A 153 -7.29 13.54 -27.43
CA THR A 153 -7.51 14.97 -27.78
C THR A 153 -7.75 15.23 -29.27
N GLN A 154 -7.75 14.21 -30.15
CA GLN A 154 -7.97 14.41 -31.60
C GLN A 154 -9.42 14.74 -32.00
N GLU A 155 -10.33 14.91 -31.03
CA GLU A 155 -11.74 15.23 -31.27
C GLU A 155 -12.17 16.47 -30.45
N LYS A 156 -11.58 17.65 -30.76
CA LYS A 156 -12.20 18.99 -30.79
C LYS A 156 -11.18 20.13 -30.70
#